data_AF-A0A925YEL8-F1
#
_entry.id   AF-A0A925YEL8-F1
#
_cell.length_a   1.000
_cell.length_b   1.000
_cell.length_c   1.000
_cell.angle_alpha   90.00
_cell.angle_beta   90.00
_cell.angle_gamma   90.00
#
_symmetry.space_group_name_H-M   'P 1'
#
loop_
_entity.id
_entity.type
_entity.pdbx_description
1 polymer ?
#
loop_
_entity_poly.entity_id
_entity_poly.type
_entity_poly.pdbx_seq_one_letter_code
_entity_poly.pdbx_strand_id
1 'polypeptide(L)'
;MTTLERPGATAAAIDAGYLRLRLYAGCLAASLFAHAFVHAASDGPLALGPVLLAIVALAACLVLPPPSASFGALLAAGTLVGAAAALVFPIGRDVAAGLSVPAAVRSTDVWPQILVTLFASRILAESADVGFSRYWQNPLSTGRRPRTQSMLAALLLGLCLTLAFYQLAANLSVEPGRLDPMSVTIRAFTGETGLHVAIVVLFFVVAAAILDAALLAMNDRAVLDAFRQLCDRQRAAGGRLRPEDIVRLIETHLPGQTHSRALAYVREAAGSTTEPRDPGRLALDSFHAASRRLIRALLSFLPLLGFLGTVIGLTVAIGGLPTDFSPGASSSLDVSSSLSGLAVKFETTLLGLTGGLLASLMLALVERGEQELPGTCRHLVAVATRDG
;
A
#
# COMPACT_ATOMS: atom_id res chain seq x y z
N MET A 1 36.63 -32.12 -0.73
CA MET A 1 36.43 -31.41 0.55
C MET A 1 35.30 -30.41 0.34
N THR A 2 34.08 -30.93 0.37
CA THR A 2 32.83 -30.19 0.19
C THR A 2 32.52 -29.47 1.49
N THR A 3 32.78 -28.17 1.54
CA THR A 3 32.23 -27.30 2.57
C THR A 3 30.71 -27.38 2.48
N LEU A 4 30.11 -28.17 3.37
CA LEU A 4 28.69 -28.11 3.71
C LEU A 4 28.40 -26.67 4.14
N GLU A 5 27.94 -25.85 3.20
CA GLU A 5 27.36 -24.53 3.47
C GLU A 5 26.33 -24.69 4.58
N ARG A 6 26.52 -23.98 5.70
CA ARG A 6 25.55 -23.98 6.80
C ARG A 6 24.24 -23.38 6.27
N PRO A 7 23.15 -24.17 6.10
CA PRO A 7 21.89 -23.67 5.54
C PRO A 7 21.07 -22.80 6.52
N GLY A 8 21.63 -22.43 7.68
CA GLY A 8 20.83 -22.12 8.86
C GLY A 8 20.13 -20.77 8.87
N ALA A 9 20.79 -19.72 8.36
CA ALA A 9 20.39 -18.36 8.73
C ALA A 9 19.55 -17.65 7.65
N THR A 10 19.72 -17.99 6.37
CA THR A 10 18.80 -17.61 5.29
C THR A 10 17.45 -18.33 5.41
N ALA A 11 17.48 -19.62 5.77
CA ALA A 11 16.28 -20.40 6.04
C ALA A 11 15.46 -19.78 7.18
N ALA A 12 16.12 -19.40 8.28
CA ALA A 12 15.46 -18.79 9.43
C ALA A 12 14.70 -17.48 9.10
N ALA A 13 15.23 -16.64 8.21
CA ALA A 13 14.56 -15.40 7.81
C ALA A 13 13.31 -15.66 6.96
N ILE A 14 13.38 -16.64 6.05
CA ILE A 14 12.23 -17.10 5.27
C ILE A 14 11.17 -17.72 6.19
N ASP A 15 11.60 -18.50 7.18
CA ASP A 15 10.72 -19.12 8.16
C ASP A 15 10.00 -18.07 9.02
N ALA A 16 10.69 -16.98 9.39
CA ALA A 16 10.07 -15.85 10.08
C ALA A 16 8.99 -15.16 9.23
N GLY A 17 9.21 -15.02 7.91
CA GLY A 17 8.19 -14.52 6.98
C GLY A 17 6.96 -15.44 6.92
N TYR A 18 7.15 -16.76 6.90
CA TYR A 18 6.04 -17.72 6.97
C TYR A 18 5.29 -17.68 8.29
N LEU A 19 5.98 -17.48 9.40
CA LEU A 19 5.34 -17.31 10.70
C LEU A 19 4.45 -16.06 10.71
N ARG A 20 4.92 -14.92 10.17
CA ARG A 20 4.12 -13.71 10.02
C ARG A 20 2.90 -13.94 9.13
N LEU A 21 3.06 -14.64 8.00
CA LEU A 21 1.95 -14.99 7.12
C LEU A 21 0.88 -15.82 7.84
N ARG A 22 1.27 -16.80 8.67
CA ARG A 22 0.32 -17.59 9.47
C ARG A 22 -0.39 -16.75 10.51
N LEU A 23 0.32 -15.87 11.20
CA LEU A 23 -0.27 -14.94 12.17
C LEU A 23 -1.31 -14.05 11.48
N TYR A 24 -0.95 -13.42 10.36
CA TYR A 24 -1.88 -12.59 9.60
C TYR A 24 -3.07 -13.38 9.03
N ALA A 25 -2.86 -14.62 8.59
CA ALA A 25 -3.94 -15.51 8.14
C ALA A 25 -4.93 -15.82 9.27
N GLY A 26 -4.42 -16.07 10.49
CA GLY A 26 -5.24 -16.24 11.69
C GLY A 26 -6.05 -14.99 12.03
N CYS A 27 -5.41 -13.82 12.01
CA CYS A 27 -6.08 -12.53 12.23
C CYS A 27 -7.15 -12.25 11.17
N LEU A 28 -6.87 -12.56 9.89
CA LEU A 28 -7.84 -12.39 8.81
C LEU A 28 -9.03 -13.34 8.98
N ALA A 29 -8.79 -14.60 9.33
CA ALA A 29 -9.86 -15.56 9.59
C ALA A 29 -10.75 -15.11 10.76
N ALA A 30 -10.15 -14.62 11.86
CA ALA A 30 -10.88 -14.05 12.98
C ALA A 30 -11.69 -12.79 12.58
N SER A 31 -11.12 -11.94 11.74
CA SER A 31 -11.81 -10.73 11.23
C SER A 31 -12.98 -11.09 10.31
N LEU A 32 -12.84 -12.11 9.47
CA LEU A 32 -13.92 -12.64 8.63
C LEU A 32 -15.02 -13.29 9.47
N PHE A 33 -14.65 -13.98 10.56
CA PHE A 33 -15.63 -14.52 11.51
C PHE A 33 -16.42 -13.39 12.19
N ALA A 34 -15.74 -12.33 12.64
CA ALA A 34 -16.40 -11.15 13.20
C ALA A 34 -17.33 -10.47 12.17
N HIS A 35 -16.87 -10.34 10.92
CA HIS A 35 -17.69 -9.82 9.82
C HIS A 35 -18.94 -10.68 9.59
N ALA A 36 -18.79 -12.00 9.50
CA ALA A 36 -19.92 -12.93 9.38
C ALA A 36 -20.88 -12.80 10.57
N PHE A 37 -20.37 -12.69 11.80
CA PHE A 37 -21.19 -12.55 13.00
C PHE A 37 -22.01 -11.26 13.01
N VAL A 38 -21.39 -10.13 12.69
CA VAL A 38 -22.07 -8.81 12.67
C VAL A 38 -23.16 -8.75 11.60
N HIS A 39 -22.92 -9.33 10.41
CA HIS A 39 -23.83 -9.21 9.27
C HIS A 39 -24.67 -10.46 8.96
N ALA A 40 -24.55 -11.53 9.75
CA ALA A 40 -25.27 -12.79 9.51
C ALA A 40 -26.80 -12.60 9.46
N ALA A 41 -27.33 -11.70 10.28
CA ALA A 41 -28.77 -11.44 10.35
C ALA A 41 -29.28 -10.65 9.13
N SER A 42 -28.45 -9.77 8.54
CA SER A 42 -28.87 -8.85 7.49
C SER A 42 -28.65 -9.39 6.07
N ASP A 43 -27.61 -10.19 5.84
CA ASP A 43 -27.10 -10.43 4.48
C ASP A 43 -27.54 -11.77 3.88
N GLY A 44 -28.20 -12.61 4.68
CA GLY A 44 -28.71 -13.91 4.25
C GLY A 44 -27.61 -14.93 3.92
N PRO A 45 -28.00 -16.16 3.53
CA PRO A 45 -27.06 -17.27 3.35
C PRO A 45 -26.11 -17.10 2.15
N LEU A 46 -26.53 -16.36 1.11
CA LEU A 46 -25.73 -16.15 -0.10
C LEU A 46 -24.48 -15.29 0.17
N ALA A 47 -24.55 -14.34 1.10
CA ALA A 47 -23.39 -13.52 1.49
C ALA A 47 -22.41 -14.28 2.41
N LEU A 48 -22.93 -15.17 3.27
CA LEU A 48 -22.11 -15.93 4.21
C LEU A 48 -21.28 -17.04 3.56
N GLY A 49 -21.76 -17.64 2.46
CA GLY A 49 -21.08 -18.75 1.78
C GLY A 49 -19.62 -18.45 1.40
N PRO A 50 -19.33 -17.40 0.62
CA PRO A 50 -17.97 -17.01 0.26
C PRO A 50 -17.07 -16.69 1.47
N VAL A 51 -17.63 -16.07 2.51
CA VAL A 51 -16.90 -15.74 3.75
C VAL A 51 -16.49 -17.02 4.50
N LEU A 52 -17.41 -17.97 4.65
CA LEU A 52 -17.11 -19.26 5.29
C LEU A 52 -16.07 -20.06 4.49
N LEU A 53 -16.17 -20.07 3.16
CA LEU A 53 -15.18 -20.70 2.29
C LEU A 53 -13.78 -20.06 2.48
N ALA A 54 -13.72 -18.74 2.56
CA ALA A 54 -12.47 -18.01 2.81
C ALA A 54 -11.89 -18.35 4.20
N ILE A 55 -12.72 -18.43 5.24
CA ILE A 55 -12.29 -18.82 6.60
C ILE A 55 -11.69 -20.23 6.59
N VAL A 56 -12.35 -21.20 5.93
CA VAL A 56 -11.85 -22.58 5.83
C VAL A 56 -10.51 -22.63 5.10
N ALA A 57 -10.38 -21.89 3.99
CA ALA A 57 -9.13 -21.83 3.23
C ALA A 57 -7.99 -21.23 4.07
N LEU A 58 -8.25 -20.17 4.84
CA LEU A 58 -7.26 -19.54 5.72
C LEU A 58 -6.91 -20.44 6.91
N ALA A 59 -7.88 -21.13 7.50
CA ALA A 59 -7.65 -22.09 8.58
C ALA A 59 -6.78 -23.28 8.11
N ALA A 60 -7.00 -23.76 6.89
CA ALA A 60 -6.14 -24.81 6.30
C ALA A 60 -4.68 -24.36 6.18
N CYS A 61 -4.43 -23.07 5.88
CA CYS A 61 -3.07 -22.52 5.83
C CYS A 61 -2.35 -22.53 7.19
N LEU A 62 -3.07 -22.56 8.32
CA LEU A 62 -2.45 -22.65 9.65
C LEU A 62 -1.80 -24.02 9.90
N VAL A 63 -2.34 -25.07 9.26
CA VAL A 63 -1.90 -26.46 9.46
C VAL A 63 -0.94 -26.91 8.36
N LEU A 64 -1.12 -26.44 7.12
CA LEU A 64 -0.29 -26.85 5.99
C LEU A 64 1.18 -26.41 6.17
N PRO A 65 2.15 -27.27 5.81
CA PRO A 65 3.57 -26.91 5.87
C PRO A 65 3.92 -25.93 4.73
N PRO A 66 4.48 -24.75 5.05
CA PRO A 66 5.18 -23.95 4.06
C PRO A 66 6.59 -24.53 3.82
N PRO A 67 7.13 -24.45 2.59
CA PRO A 67 6.48 -23.99 1.37
C PRO A 67 5.83 -25.11 0.56
N SER A 68 4.50 -25.14 0.51
CA SER A 68 3.78 -25.93 -0.48
C SER A 68 3.09 -25.03 -1.49
N ALA A 69 2.98 -25.48 -2.75
CA ALA A 69 2.22 -24.77 -3.78
C ALA A 69 0.76 -24.56 -3.32
N SER A 70 0.19 -25.55 -2.63
CA SER A 70 -1.14 -25.51 -2.04
C SER A 70 -1.27 -24.42 -0.97
N PHE A 71 -0.30 -24.26 -0.06
CA PHE A 71 -0.31 -23.17 0.93
C PHE A 71 -0.41 -21.80 0.26
N GLY A 72 0.45 -21.54 -0.74
CA GLY A 72 0.45 -20.26 -1.45
C GLY A 72 -0.83 -19.99 -2.26
N ALA A 73 -1.43 -21.03 -2.84
CA ALA A 73 -2.68 -20.92 -3.59
C ALA A 73 -3.88 -20.69 -2.67
N LEU A 74 -4.01 -21.48 -1.59
CA LEU A 74 -5.10 -21.35 -0.62
C LEU A 74 -5.04 -20.02 0.12
N LEU A 75 -3.84 -19.57 0.53
CA LEU A 75 -3.68 -18.28 1.19
C LEU A 75 -4.12 -17.14 0.28
N ALA A 76 -3.70 -17.14 -0.98
CA ALA A 76 -4.12 -16.13 -1.96
C ALA A 76 -5.63 -16.18 -2.21
N ALA A 77 -6.20 -17.37 -2.47
CA ALA A 77 -7.62 -17.53 -2.73
C ALA A 77 -8.48 -17.09 -1.54
N GLY A 78 -8.17 -17.59 -0.33
CA GLY A 78 -8.89 -17.22 0.90
C GLY A 78 -8.81 -15.72 1.19
N THR A 79 -7.63 -15.12 0.99
CA THR A 79 -7.44 -13.67 1.19
C THR A 79 -8.28 -12.85 0.20
N LEU A 80 -8.26 -13.20 -1.09
CA LEU A 80 -8.98 -12.44 -2.12
C LEU A 80 -10.48 -12.64 -2.06
N VAL A 81 -10.95 -13.87 -1.87
CA VAL A 81 -12.38 -14.17 -1.73
C VAL A 81 -12.92 -13.52 -0.46
N GLY A 82 -12.21 -13.63 0.67
CA GLY A 82 -12.62 -13.02 1.93
C GLY A 82 -12.69 -11.48 1.85
N ALA A 83 -11.66 -10.85 1.29
CA ALA A 83 -11.65 -9.39 1.11
C ALA A 83 -12.73 -8.91 0.13
N ALA A 84 -12.93 -9.60 -1.00
CA ALA A 84 -13.97 -9.27 -1.96
C ALA A 84 -15.37 -9.43 -1.36
N ALA A 85 -15.62 -10.54 -0.65
CA ALA A 85 -16.91 -10.79 0.00
C ALA A 85 -17.24 -9.70 1.03
N ALA A 86 -16.28 -9.35 1.90
CA ALA A 86 -16.47 -8.32 2.92
C ALA A 86 -16.61 -6.90 2.34
N LEU A 87 -16.03 -6.60 1.17
CA LEU A 87 -16.21 -5.32 0.51
C LEU A 87 -17.53 -5.22 -0.25
N VAL A 88 -17.98 -6.32 -0.86
CA VAL A 88 -19.24 -6.38 -1.61
C VAL A 88 -20.44 -6.43 -0.66
N PHE A 89 -20.33 -7.12 0.47
CA PHE A 89 -21.40 -7.23 1.46
C PHE A 89 -20.99 -6.58 2.79
N PRO A 90 -21.79 -5.68 3.36
CA PRO A 90 -23.10 -5.20 2.91
C PRO A 90 -23.04 -3.94 2.02
N ILE A 91 -21.88 -3.26 1.90
CA ILE A 91 -21.77 -1.95 1.22
C ILE A 91 -22.29 -2.01 -0.22
N GLY A 92 -21.93 -3.05 -0.98
CA GLY A 92 -22.38 -3.21 -2.36
C GLY A 92 -23.90 -3.42 -2.48
N ARG A 93 -24.55 -4.03 -1.47
CA ARG A 93 -26.01 -4.15 -1.42
C ARG A 93 -26.66 -2.77 -1.27
N ASP A 94 -26.16 -1.98 -0.33
CA ASP A 94 -26.68 -0.65 -0.04
C ASP A 94 -26.48 0.29 -1.25
N VAL A 95 -25.33 0.19 -1.92
CA VAL A 95 -25.06 0.91 -3.18
C VAL A 95 -25.97 0.43 -4.30
N ALA A 96 -26.22 -0.88 -4.42
CA ALA A 96 -27.16 -1.43 -5.41
C ALA A 96 -28.61 -0.99 -5.14
N ALA A 97 -28.95 -0.66 -3.89
CA ALA A 97 -30.22 -0.06 -3.50
C ALA A 97 -30.29 1.46 -3.79
N GLY A 98 -29.25 2.06 -4.39
CA GLY A 98 -29.21 3.46 -4.80
C GLY A 98 -28.56 4.41 -3.79
N LEU A 99 -28.01 3.91 -2.68
CA LEU A 99 -27.26 4.75 -1.75
C LEU A 99 -25.91 5.14 -2.36
N SER A 100 -25.47 6.37 -2.09
CA SER A 100 -24.09 6.75 -2.39
C SER A 100 -23.13 5.95 -1.52
N VAL A 101 -21.89 5.72 -1.99
CA VAL A 101 -20.90 4.96 -1.20
C VAL A 101 -20.67 5.57 0.20
N PRO A 102 -20.54 6.90 0.37
CA PRO A 102 -20.43 7.49 1.71
C PRO A 102 -21.68 7.22 2.56
N ALA A 103 -22.88 7.29 1.98
CA ALA A 103 -24.12 7.00 2.70
C ALA A 103 -24.20 5.51 3.13
N ALA A 104 -23.83 4.59 2.24
CA ALA A 104 -23.78 3.15 2.52
C ALA A 104 -22.76 2.80 3.62
N VAL A 105 -21.60 3.48 3.62
CA VAL A 105 -20.61 3.34 4.70
C VAL A 105 -21.15 3.87 6.02
N ARG A 106 -21.91 4.98 6.01
CA ARG A 106 -22.54 5.54 7.22
C ARG A 106 -23.66 4.69 7.79
N SER A 107 -24.42 3.98 6.94
CA SER A 107 -25.53 3.11 7.35
C SER A 107 -25.07 1.75 7.86
N THR A 108 -23.80 1.39 7.61
CA THR A 108 -23.25 0.07 7.90
C THR A 108 -22.22 0.13 9.02
N ASP A 109 -22.20 -0.86 9.91
CA ASP A 109 -21.08 -1.09 10.81
C ASP A 109 -19.84 -1.60 10.04
N VAL A 110 -19.04 -0.68 9.48
CA VAL A 110 -17.91 -1.02 8.59
C VAL A 110 -16.61 -1.46 9.29
N TRP A 111 -16.60 -1.54 10.63
CA TRP A 111 -15.38 -1.89 11.36
C TRP A 111 -14.84 -3.29 11.04
N PRO A 112 -15.65 -4.35 10.79
CA PRO A 112 -15.11 -5.65 10.39
C PRO A 112 -14.45 -5.59 9.00
N GLN A 113 -14.99 -4.82 8.06
CA GLN A 113 -14.45 -4.63 6.71
C GLN A 113 -13.09 -3.93 6.77
N ILE A 114 -12.94 -2.95 7.66
CA ILE A 114 -11.64 -2.29 7.92
C ILE A 114 -10.61 -3.33 8.37
N LEU A 115 -10.95 -4.21 9.32
CA LEU A 115 -10.02 -5.26 9.78
C LEU A 115 -9.71 -6.28 8.68
N VAL A 116 -10.72 -6.76 7.95
CA VAL A 116 -10.54 -7.71 6.85
C VAL A 116 -9.61 -7.14 5.78
N THR A 117 -9.86 -5.91 5.33
CA THR A 117 -9.02 -5.26 4.31
C THR A 117 -7.61 -4.96 4.80
N LEU A 118 -7.44 -4.57 6.07
CA LEU A 118 -6.14 -4.38 6.70
C LEU A 118 -5.30 -5.67 6.71
N PHE A 119 -5.84 -6.76 7.25
CA PHE A 119 -5.09 -8.02 7.35
C PHE A 119 -4.89 -8.68 5.98
N ALA A 120 -5.88 -8.59 5.08
CA ALA A 120 -5.72 -9.05 3.71
C ALA A 120 -4.59 -8.30 2.98
N SER A 121 -4.51 -6.97 3.17
CA SER A 121 -3.38 -6.18 2.66
C SER A 121 -2.05 -6.67 3.23
N ARG A 122 -1.94 -6.88 4.56
CA ARG A 122 -0.69 -7.36 5.19
C ARG A 122 -0.26 -8.73 4.66
N ILE A 123 -1.19 -9.67 4.48
CA ILE A 123 -0.89 -10.99 3.88
C ILE A 123 -0.32 -10.85 2.48
N LEU A 124 -0.94 -10.01 1.64
CA LEU A 124 -0.50 -9.82 0.25
C LEU A 124 0.85 -9.10 0.15
N ALA A 125 1.12 -8.15 1.03
CA ALA A 125 2.41 -7.46 1.12
C ALA A 125 3.52 -8.43 1.54
N GLU A 126 3.31 -9.16 2.65
CA GLU A 126 4.26 -10.15 3.16
C GLU A 126 4.48 -11.31 2.18
N SER A 127 3.43 -11.75 1.47
CA SER A 127 3.55 -12.80 0.46
C SER A 127 4.41 -12.37 -0.73
N ALA A 128 4.35 -11.08 -1.10
CA ALA A 128 5.21 -10.52 -2.13
C ALA A 128 6.67 -10.45 -1.65
N ASP A 129 6.90 -10.04 -0.41
CA ASP A 129 8.25 -9.96 0.19
C ASP A 129 8.91 -11.34 0.31
N VAL A 130 8.21 -12.34 0.86
CA VAL A 130 8.69 -13.72 0.91
C VAL A 130 8.93 -14.29 -0.49
N GLY A 131 8.05 -13.97 -1.44
CA GLY A 131 8.19 -14.36 -2.85
C GLY A 131 9.43 -13.74 -3.50
N PHE A 132 9.69 -12.46 -3.23
CA PHE A 132 10.84 -11.72 -3.73
C PHE A 132 12.14 -12.26 -3.11
N SER A 133 12.18 -12.46 -1.80
CA SER A 133 13.31 -13.05 -1.07
C SER A 133 13.72 -14.41 -1.64
N ARG A 134 12.73 -15.27 -1.98
CA ARG A 134 12.97 -16.57 -2.60
C ARG A 134 13.50 -16.48 -4.02
N TYR A 135 12.91 -15.60 -4.82
CA TYR A 135 13.42 -15.32 -6.16
C TYR A 135 14.88 -14.85 -6.09
N TRP A 136 15.20 -13.98 -5.14
CA TRP A 136 16.55 -13.47 -4.97
C TRP A 136 17.56 -14.57 -4.63
N GLN A 137 17.17 -15.53 -3.81
CA GLN A 137 18.03 -16.66 -3.42
C GLN A 137 18.17 -17.71 -4.52
N ASN A 138 17.11 -17.98 -5.28
CA ASN A 138 17.12 -19.00 -6.32
C ASN A 138 16.24 -18.59 -7.52
N PRO A 139 16.76 -17.70 -8.41
CA PRO A 139 15.98 -17.10 -9.48
C PRO A 139 15.55 -18.11 -10.56
N LEU A 140 16.27 -19.24 -10.68
CA LEU A 140 15.96 -20.29 -11.65
C LEU A 140 14.82 -21.22 -11.18
N SER A 141 14.58 -21.31 -9.87
CA SER A 141 13.56 -22.22 -9.30
C SER A 141 12.15 -21.63 -9.26
N THR A 142 12.02 -20.32 -9.40
CA THR A 142 10.75 -19.62 -9.16
C THR A 142 9.96 -19.41 -10.44
N GLY A 143 8.81 -20.07 -10.57
CA GLY A 143 7.89 -19.88 -11.71
C GLY A 143 7.02 -18.61 -11.65
N ARG A 144 7.07 -17.83 -10.56
CA ARG A 144 6.28 -16.60 -10.41
C ARG A 144 7.13 -15.37 -10.69
N ARG A 145 6.54 -14.36 -11.35
CA ARG A 145 7.20 -13.07 -11.60
C ARG A 145 7.47 -12.38 -10.26
N PRO A 146 8.73 -12.08 -9.92
CA PRO A 146 9.07 -11.40 -8.67
C PRO A 146 8.53 -9.97 -8.67
N ARG A 147 8.12 -9.50 -7.50
CA ARG A 147 7.67 -8.13 -7.27
C ARG A 147 8.13 -7.71 -5.89
N THR A 148 8.75 -6.54 -5.78
CA THR A 148 9.12 -5.94 -4.49
C THR A 148 7.91 -5.37 -3.75
N GLN A 149 6.81 -5.11 -4.45
CA GLN A 149 5.58 -4.58 -3.87
C GLN A 149 4.34 -5.22 -4.51
N SER A 150 3.31 -5.40 -3.69
CA SER A 150 2.01 -5.90 -4.14
C SER A 150 1.05 -4.75 -4.37
N MET A 151 0.72 -4.47 -5.64
CA MET A 151 -0.31 -3.47 -5.99
C MET A 151 -1.67 -3.80 -5.36
N LEU A 152 -1.97 -5.09 -5.22
CA LEU A 152 -3.20 -5.54 -4.60
C LEU A 152 -3.20 -5.30 -3.08
N ALA A 153 -2.04 -5.41 -2.43
CA ALA A 153 -1.90 -5.01 -1.03
C ALA A 153 -2.12 -3.51 -0.84
N ALA A 154 -1.55 -2.68 -1.74
CA ALA A 154 -1.78 -1.24 -1.73
C ALA A 154 -3.24 -0.88 -2.00
N LEU A 155 -3.90 -1.59 -2.93
CA LEU A 155 -5.33 -1.43 -3.20
C LEU A 155 -6.18 -1.71 -1.95
N LEU A 156 -5.98 -2.86 -1.31
CA LEU A 156 -6.75 -3.23 -0.12
C LEU A 156 -6.47 -2.31 1.07
N LEU A 157 -5.22 -1.86 1.26
CA LEU A 157 -4.92 -0.86 2.29
C LEU A 157 -5.54 0.49 1.97
N GLY A 158 -5.53 0.91 0.70
CA GLY A 158 -6.19 2.14 0.28
C GLY A 158 -7.69 2.10 0.50
N LEU A 159 -8.34 0.97 0.23
CA LEU A 159 -9.75 0.74 0.54
C LEU A 159 -10.00 0.72 2.06
N CYS A 160 -9.14 0.06 2.84
CA CYS A 160 -9.19 0.10 4.31
C CYS A 160 -9.15 1.54 4.84
N LEU A 161 -8.21 2.35 4.35
CA LEU A 161 -8.07 3.75 4.74
C LEU A 161 -9.26 4.60 4.28
N THR A 162 -9.84 4.29 3.12
CA THR A 162 -11.03 4.98 2.60
C THR A 162 -12.26 4.69 3.47
N LEU A 163 -12.47 3.43 3.87
CA LEU A 163 -13.55 3.05 4.78
C LEU A 163 -13.38 3.73 6.14
N ALA A 164 -12.18 3.68 6.70
CA ALA A 164 -11.86 4.36 7.95
C ALA A 164 -12.06 5.88 7.85
N PHE A 165 -11.68 6.48 6.71
CA PHE A 165 -11.88 7.89 6.44
C PHE A 165 -13.35 8.27 6.44
N TYR A 166 -14.20 7.55 5.69
CA TYR A 166 -15.63 7.85 5.65
C TYR A 166 -16.33 7.61 6.99
N GLN A 167 -15.91 6.58 7.74
CA GLN A 167 -16.42 6.34 9.09
C GLN A 167 -16.04 7.48 10.05
N LEU A 168 -14.81 7.97 9.99
CA LEU A 168 -14.36 9.09 10.82
C LEU A 168 -15.04 10.40 10.40
N ALA A 169 -15.15 10.64 9.09
CA ALA A 169 -15.77 11.84 8.55
C ALA A 169 -17.27 11.91 8.86
N ALA A 170 -17.95 10.78 8.99
CA ALA A 170 -19.34 10.71 9.44
C ALA A 170 -19.54 11.32 10.83
N ASN A 171 -18.55 11.18 11.72
CA ASN A 171 -18.57 11.72 13.08
C ASN A 171 -18.23 13.21 13.12
N LEU A 172 -17.63 13.75 12.07
CA LEU A 172 -17.32 15.17 11.91
C LEU A 172 -18.51 15.87 11.26
N SER A 173 -19.63 15.97 11.98
CA SER A 173 -20.83 16.66 11.49
C SER A 173 -20.50 18.14 11.19
N VAL A 174 -20.51 18.52 9.91
CA VAL A 174 -20.35 19.91 9.48
C VAL A 174 -21.73 20.53 9.33
N GLU A 175 -21.99 21.61 10.06
CA GLU A 175 -23.23 22.36 9.92
C GLU A 175 -23.42 22.84 8.46
N PRO A 176 -24.58 22.55 7.83
CA PRO A 176 -24.88 23.05 6.50
C PRO A 176 -24.81 24.59 6.45
N GLY A 177 -24.13 25.14 5.45
CA GLY A 177 -24.12 26.58 5.18
C GLY A 177 -22.96 27.37 5.79
N ARG A 178 -22.09 26.76 6.62
CA ARG A 178 -20.81 27.39 6.96
C ARG A 178 -19.87 27.40 5.74
N LEU A 179 -19.22 28.54 5.52
CA LEU A 179 -18.27 28.79 4.42
C LEU A 179 -16.82 28.88 4.91
N ASP A 180 -16.54 28.37 6.11
CA ASP A 180 -15.16 28.32 6.59
C ASP A 180 -14.33 27.33 5.75
N PRO A 181 -13.02 27.57 5.56
CA PRO A 181 -12.18 26.72 4.71
C PRO A 181 -12.18 25.23 5.12
N MET A 182 -12.35 24.94 6.41
CA MET A 182 -12.35 23.57 6.93
C MET A 182 -13.65 22.84 6.59
N SER A 183 -14.81 23.49 6.72
CA SER A 183 -16.10 22.92 6.31
C SER A 183 -16.20 22.70 4.80
N VAL A 184 -15.66 23.60 3.98
CA VAL A 184 -15.57 23.43 2.52
C VAL A 184 -14.68 22.22 2.19
N THR A 185 -13.53 22.10 2.87
CA THR A 185 -12.64 20.97 2.67
C THR A 185 -13.31 19.66 3.06
N ILE A 186 -13.88 19.54 4.27
CA ILE A 186 -14.54 18.31 4.71
C ILE A 186 -15.66 17.92 3.74
N ARG A 187 -16.48 18.88 3.30
CA ARG A 187 -17.54 18.66 2.31
C ARG A 187 -17.03 18.13 0.98
N ALA A 188 -15.93 18.70 0.49
CA ALA A 188 -15.25 18.21 -0.70
C ALA A 188 -14.81 16.75 -0.54
N PHE A 189 -14.29 16.36 0.63
CA PHE A 189 -13.89 14.97 0.87
C PHE A 189 -15.08 14.02 1.12
N THR A 190 -16.19 14.51 1.68
CA THR A 190 -17.40 13.71 1.98
C THR A 190 -18.43 13.71 0.85
N GLY A 191 -18.08 14.27 -0.31
CA GLY A 191 -18.98 14.41 -1.44
C GLY A 191 -19.59 13.07 -1.87
N GLU A 192 -20.88 13.08 -2.21
CA GLU A 192 -21.65 11.85 -2.50
C GLU A 192 -21.52 11.38 -3.95
N THR A 193 -20.85 12.16 -4.79
CA THR A 193 -20.69 11.80 -6.21
C THR A 193 -19.65 10.68 -6.37
N GLY A 194 -19.86 9.80 -7.36
CA GLY A 194 -18.90 8.72 -7.65
C GLY A 194 -17.49 9.22 -7.96
N LEU A 195 -17.35 10.45 -8.48
CA LEU A 195 -16.05 11.05 -8.74
C LEU A 195 -15.29 11.41 -7.44
N HIS A 196 -15.99 11.94 -6.42
CA HIS A 196 -15.36 12.21 -5.11
C HIS A 196 -14.81 10.90 -4.54
N VAL A 197 -15.63 9.86 -4.53
CA VAL A 197 -15.24 8.52 -4.04
C VAL A 197 -14.03 8.01 -4.81
N ALA A 198 -14.02 8.13 -6.15
CA ALA A 198 -12.90 7.70 -6.97
C ALA A 198 -11.59 8.45 -6.65
N ILE A 199 -11.65 9.76 -6.43
CA ILE A 199 -10.49 10.58 -6.04
C ILE A 199 -9.97 10.16 -4.66
N VAL A 200 -10.86 10.00 -3.68
CA VAL A 200 -10.51 9.59 -2.31
C VAL A 200 -9.89 8.18 -2.30
N VAL A 201 -10.51 7.22 -2.98
CA VAL A 201 -9.96 5.86 -3.13
C VAL A 201 -8.59 5.90 -3.77
N LEU A 202 -8.44 6.58 -4.92
CA LEU A 202 -7.16 6.68 -5.61
C LEU A 202 -6.09 7.32 -4.72
N PHE A 203 -6.43 8.39 -4.01
CA PHE A 203 -5.52 9.06 -3.08
C PHE A 203 -5.01 8.09 -2.02
N PHE A 204 -5.91 7.36 -1.34
CA PHE A 204 -5.51 6.42 -0.30
C PHE A 204 -4.77 5.19 -0.85
N VAL A 205 -5.07 4.73 -2.06
CA VAL A 205 -4.30 3.66 -2.73
C VAL A 205 -2.88 4.12 -3.03
N VAL A 206 -2.71 5.35 -3.54
CA VAL A 206 -1.39 5.95 -3.78
C VAL A 206 -0.64 6.14 -2.46
N ALA A 207 -1.30 6.70 -1.43
CA ALA A 207 -0.72 6.89 -0.10
C ALA A 207 -0.30 5.55 0.53
N ALA A 208 -1.09 4.50 0.37
CA ALA A 208 -0.77 3.15 0.82
C ALA A 208 0.48 2.58 0.12
N ALA A 209 0.60 2.78 -1.21
CA ALA A 209 1.78 2.35 -1.95
C ALA A 209 3.04 3.14 -1.53
N ILE A 210 2.91 4.44 -1.26
CA ILE A 210 3.99 5.27 -0.73
C ILE A 210 4.38 4.83 0.69
N LEU A 211 3.41 4.51 1.54
CA LEU A 211 3.66 4.01 2.89
C LEU A 211 4.44 2.69 2.86
N ASP A 212 4.07 1.77 1.98
CA ASP A 212 4.81 0.52 1.77
C ASP A 212 6.25 0.78 1.31
N ALA A 213 6.43 1.74 0.40
CA ALA A 213 7.75 2.21 -0.03
C ALA A 213 8.57 2.81 1.14
N ALA A 214 7.93 3.60 2.00
CA ALA A 214 8.54 4.20 3.18
C ALA A 214 8.97 3.14 4.21
N LEU A 215 8.14 2.11 4.44
CA LEU A 215 8.46 1.00 5.34
C LEU A 215 9.68 0.21 4.84
N LEU A 216 9.80 -0.02 3.53
CA LEU A 216 10.99 -0.63 2.94
C LEU A 216 12.24 0.24 3.16
N ALA A 217 12.13 1.55 2.97
CA ALA A 217 13.23 2.48 3.25
C ALA A 217 13.62 2.53 4.74
N MET A 218 12.65 2.38 5.65
CA MET A 218 12.91 2.26 7.08
C MET A 218 13.62 0.94 7.42
N ASN A 219 13.27 -0.17 6.76
CA ASN A 219 13.98 -1.44 6.92
C ASN A 219 15.44 -1.32 6.45
N ASP A 220 15.70 -0.66 5.31
CA ASP A 220 17.06 -0.42 4.84
C ASP A 220 17.89 0.38 5.86
N ARG A 221 17.29 1.38 6.54
CA ARG A 221 17.95 2.13 7.63
C ARG A 221 18.24 1.24 8.84
N ALA A 222 17.27 0.44 9.27
CA ALA A 222 17.46 -0.49 10.39
C ALA A 222 18.56 -1.52 10.11
N VAL A 223 18.67 -1.99 8.86
CA VAL A 223 19.74 -2.89 8.42
C VAL A 223 21.11 -2.20 8.45
N LEU A 224 21.19 -0.93 8.03
CA LEU A 224 22.43 -0.14 8.15
C LEU A 224 22.83 0.11 9.59
N ASP A 225 21.88 0.40 10.49
CA ASP A 225 22.16 0.57 11.91
C ASP A 225 22.67 -0.73 12.53
N ALA A 226 22.08 -1.88 12.17
CA ALA A 226 22.56 -3.19 12.60
C ALA A 226 23.98 -3.46 12.07
N PHE A 227 24.26 -3.13 10.80
CA PHE A 227 25.60 -3.26 10.23
C PHE A 227 26.62 -2.35 10.93
N ARG A 228 26.27 -1.09 11.21
CA ARG A 228 27.12 -0.16 11.97
C ARG A 228 27.49 -0.72 13.34
N GLN A 229 26.51 -1.24 14.07
CA GLN A 229 26.76 -1.88 15.38
C GLN A 229 27.71 -3.07 15.27
N LEU A 230 27.64 -3.86 14.19
CA LEU A 230 28.56 -4.97 13.95
C LEU A 230 29.99 -4.46 13.69
N CYS A 231 30.15 -3.42 12.88
CA CYS A 231 31.45 -2.79 12.66
C CYS A 231 32.05 -2.24 13.97
N ASP A 232 31.24 -1.56 14.78
CA ASP A 232 31.68 -1.00 16.05
C ASP A 232 32.10 -2.08 17.05
N ARG A 233 31.37 -3.21 17.11
CA ARG A 233 31.78 -4.39 17.91
C ARG A 233 33.09 -5.00 17.45
N GLN A 234 33.30 -5.12 16.14
CA GLN A 234 34.56 -5.66 15.58
C GLN A 234 35.75 -4.75 15.88
N ARG A 235 35.58 -3.42 15.75
CA ARG A 235 36.61 -2.46 16.13
C ARG A 235 36.90 -2.48 17.64
N ALA A 236 35.87 -2.58 18.48
CA ALA A 236 36.04 -2.69 19.92
C ALA A 236 36.81 -3.97 20.34
N ALA A 237 36.70 -5.03 19.55
CA ALA A 237 37.49 -6.25 19.70
C ALA A 237 38.94 -6.13 19.18
N GLY A 238 39.37 -4.93 18.75
CA GLY A 238 40.69 -4.68 18.18
C GLY A 238 40.86 -5.17 16.74
N GLY A 239 39.78 -5.61 16.09
CA GLY A 239 39.78 -6.07 14.71
C GLY A 239 39.89 -4.91 13.73
N ARG A 240 40.83 -5.00 12.79
CA ARG A 240 40.86 -4.14 11.59
C ARG A 240 39.94 -4.74 10.54
N LEU A 241 39.03 -3.93 10.01
CA LEU A 241 38.08 -4.37 8.98
C LEU A 241 38.65 -4.06 7.60
N ARG A 242 39.11 -5.10 6.89
CA ARG A 242 39.37 -5.00 5.45
C ARG A 242 38.04 -5.06 4.69
N PRO A 243 38.00 -4.60 3.42
CA PRO A 243 36.77 -4.68 2.64
C PRO A 243 36.25 -6.12 2.47
N GLU A 244 37.14 -7.12 2.39
CA GLU A 244 36.78 -8.55 2.37
C GLU A 244 36.09 -9.00 3.67
N ASP A 245 36.51 -8.46 4.82
CA ASP A 245 35.93 -8.77 6.11
C ASP A 245 34.51 -8.23 6.23
N ILE A 246 34.21 -7.09 5.58
CA ILE A 246 32.87 -6.52 5.52
C ILE A 246 31.89 -7.46 4.81
N VAL A 247 32.29 -8.03 3.67
CA VAL A 247 31.44 -8.97 2.92
C VAL A 247 31.18 -10.22 3.77
N ARG A 248 32.22 -10.79 4.38
CA ARG A 248 32.10 -11.94 5.29
C ARG A 248 31.23 -11.65 6.50
N LEU A 249 31.35 -10.44 7.07
CA LEU A 249 30.56 -10.01 8.23
C LEU A 249 29.07 -9.97 7.88
N ILE A 250 28.72 -9.43 6.73
CA ILE A 250 27.34 -9.38 6.21
C ILE A 250 26.80 -10.80 6.00
N GLU A 251 27.55 -11.67 5.35
CA GLU A 251 27.13 -13.05 5.10
C GLU A 251 26.95 -13.85 6.40
N THR A 252 27.79 -13.59 7.39
CA THR A 252 27.76 -14.33 8.66
C THR A 252 26.64 -13.84 9.58
N HIS A 253 26.42 -12.51 9.67
CA HIS A 253 25.56 -11.92 10.69
C HIS A 253 24.24 -11.34 10.14
N LEU A 254 24.16 -11.06 8.84
CA LEU A 254 22.96 -10.54 8.18
C LEU A 254 22.49 -11.38 6.95
N PRO A 255 22.53 -12.73 7.00
CA PRO A 255 22.23 -13.58 5.84
C PRO A 255 20.77 -13.46 5.35
N GLY A 256 19.83 -13.17 6.25
CA GLY A 256 18.41 -12.99 5.91
C GLY A 256 18.08 -11.69 5.19
N GLN A 257 18.98 -10.70 5.21
CA GLN A 257 18.74 -9.34 4.69
C GLN A 257 19.47 -9.12 3.35
N THR A 258 19.98 -10.17 2.70
CA THR A 258 20.81 -10.06 1.49
C THR A 258 20.13 -9.45 0.26
N HIS A 259 18.80 -9.33 0.30
CA HIS A 259 17.99 -8.64 -0.72
C HIS A 259 17.69 -7.18 -0.37
N SER A 260 18.15 -6.67 0.78
CA SER A 260 18.07 -5.25 1.15
C SER A 260 18.99 -4.43 0.26
N ARG A 261 18.49 -3.27 -0.19
CA ARG A 261 19.27 -2.32 -1.01
C ARG A 261 20.47 -1.80 -0.25
N ALA A 262 20.32 -1.54 1.04
CA ALA A 262 21.39 -1.09 1.91
C ALA A 262 22.60 -2.04 1.85
N LEU A 263 22.38 -3.35 2.04
CA LEU A 263 23.48 -4.32 2.01
C LEU A 263 24.06 -4.50 0.61
N ALA A 264 23.26 -4.39 -0.45
CA ALA A 264 23.76 -4.38 -1.81
C ALA A 264 24.72 -3.20 -2.06
N TYR A 265 24.38 -1.99 -1.59
CA TYR A 265 25.26 -0.83 -1.69
C TYR A 265 26.51 -0.93 -0.80
N VAL A 266 26.40 -1.51 0.40
CA VAL A 266 27.56 -1.75 1.28
C VAL A 266 28.53 -2.74 0.63
N ARG A 267 28.03 -3.83 0.03
CA ARG A 267 28.85 -4.80 -0.72
C ARG A 267 29.56 -4.17 -1.90
N GLU A 268 28.84 -3.39 -2.72
CA GLU A 268 29.44 -2.65 -3.83
C GLU A 268 30.53 -1.68 -3.35
N ALA A 269 30.27 -0.96 -2.26
CA ALA A 269 31.24 -0.03 -1.68
C ALA A 269 32.48 -0.74 -1.12
N ALA A 270 32.33 -1.97 -0.60
CA ALA A 270 33.45 -2.79 -0.11
C ALA A 270 34.25 -3.45 -1.25
N GLY A 271 33.65 -3.73 -2.41
CA GLY A 271 34.32 -4.40 -3.52
C GLY A 271 35.30 -3.56 -4.36
N SER A 272 35.28 -2.23 -4.25
CA SER A 272 36.10 -1.22 -4.96
C SER A 272 36.39 -1.38 -6.48
N THR A 273 35.79 -0.44 -7.23
CA THR A 273 36.26 0.33 -8.41
C THR A 273 36.59 -0.28 -9.77
N THR A 274 36.96 -1.56 -9.91
CA THR A 274 37.47 -2.05 -11.22
C THR A 274 36.54 -3.04 -11.94
N GLU A 275 35.55 -3.59 -11.24
CA GLU A 275 34.61 -4.53 -11.85
C GLU A 275 33.37 -3.82 -12.43
N PRO A 276 32.80 -4.34 -13.54
CA PRO A 276 31.53 -3.87 -14.04
C PRO A 276 30.47 -3.93 -12.93
N ARG A 277 29.62 -2.89 -12.87
CA ARG A 277 28.52 -2.73 -11.91
C ARG A 277 27.85 -4.07 -11.59
N ASP A 278 27.78 -4.42 -10.30
CA ASP A 278 27.15 -5.66 -9.83
C ASP A 278 25.76 -5.83 -10.48
N PRO A 279 25.55 -6.86 -11.32
CA PRO A 279 24.30 -7.07 -12.02
C PRO A 279 23.14 -7.31 -11.05
N GLY A 280 23.40 -7.87 -9.86
CA GLY A 280 22.42 -8.01 -8.79
C GLY A 280 21.91 -6.64 -8.34
N ARG A 281 22.82 -5.73 -7.97
CA ARG A 281 22.44 -4.36 -7.58
C ARG A 281 21.61 -3.64 -8.65
N LEU A 282 22.01 -3.74 -9.92
CA LEU A 282 21.27 -3.15 -11.04
C LEU A 282 19.87 -3.73 -11.19
N ALA A 283 19.72 -5.05 -11.03
CA ALA A 283 18.43 -5.70 -11.04
C ALA A 283 17.55 -5.20 -9.88
N LEU A 284 18.09 -5.10 -8.66
CA LEU A 284 17.35 -4.59 -7.50
C LEU A 284 16.88 -3.15 -7.71
N ASP A 285 17.76 -2.26 -8.14
CA ASP A 285 17.42 -0.87 -8.48
C ASP A 285 16.29 -0.82 -9.53
N SER A 286 16.33 -1.70 -10.53
CA SER A 286 15.30 -1.76 -11.58
C SER A 286 13.92 -2.15 -11.05
N PHE A 287 13.83 -3.09 -10.09
CA PHE A 287 12.56 -3.49 -9.47
C PHE A 287 11.94 -2.35 -8.68
N HIS A 288 12.73 -1.64 -7.88
CA HIS A 288 12.27 -0.48 -7.13
C HIS A 288 11.88 0.68 -8.05
N ALA A 289 12.69 0.98 -9.07
CA ALA A 289 12.37 2.01 -10.05
C ALA A 289 11.06 1.71 -10.81
N ALA A 290 10.80 0.45 -11.16
CA ALA A 290 9.56 0.04 -11.81
C ALA A 290 8.33 0.27 -10.92
N SER A 291 8.43 -0.08 -9.63
CA SER A 291 7.37 0.21 -8.64
C SER A 291 7.13 1.73 -8.51
N ARG A 292 8.18 2.55 -8.39
CA ARG A 292 8.07 4.01 -8.23
C ARG A 292 7.49 4.68 -9.48
N ARG A 293 7.78 4.13 -10.66
CA ARG A 293 7.16 4.57 -11.93
C ARG A 293 5.65 4.32 -11.93
N LEU A 294 5.18 3.20 -11.41
CA LEU A 294 3.76 2.92 -11.29
C LEU A 294 3.07 3.90 -10.33
N ILE A 295 3.67 4.17 -9.15
CA ILE A 295 3.13 5.14 -8.19
C ILE A 295 3.01 6.53 -8.83
N ARG A 296 4.04 6.99 -9.55
CA ARG A 296 4.00 8.27 -10.28
C ARG A 296 2.90 8.31 -11.35
N ALA A 297 2.71 7.22 -12.08
CA ALA A 297 1.63 7.13 -13.06
C ALA A 297 0.25 7.25 -12.37
N LEU A 298 0.03 6.52 -11.27
CA LEU A 298 -1.22 6.61 -10.51
C LEU A 298 -1.47 8.01 -9.95
N LEU A 299 -0.41 8.67 -9.45
CA LEU A 299 -0.48 10.02 -8.90
C LEU A 299 -0.93 11.04 -9.95
N SER A 300 -0.50 10.88 -11.22
CA SER A 300 -0.92 11.76 -12.31
C SER A 300 -2.43 11.74 -12.59
N PHE A 301 -3.14 10.68 -12.18
CA PHE A 301 -4.60 10.62 -12.34
C PHE A 301 -5.36 11.48 -11.32
N LEU A 302 -4.78 11.84 -10.17
CA LEU A 302 -5.47 12.65 -9.15
C LEU A 302 -5.88 14.05 -9.68
N PRO A 303 -4.98 14.85 -10.27
CA PRO A 303 -5.36 16.11 -10.92
C PRO A 303 -6.30 15.93 -12.11
N LEU A 304 -6.12 14.87 -12.90
CA LEU A 304 -6.96 14.59 -14.07
C LEU A 304 -8.40 14.28 -13.67
N LEU A 305 -8.62 13.52 -12.60
CA LEU A 305 -9.95 13.27 -12.04
C LEU A 305 -10.57 14.56 -11.48
N GLY A 306 -9.76 15.41 -10.84
CA GLY A 306 -10.21 16.72 -10.38
C GLY A 306 -10.66 17.63 -11.54
N PHE A 307 -9.92 17.65 -12.65
CA PHE A 307 -10.30 18.36 -13.88
C PHE A 307 -11.54 17.76 -14.53
N LEU A 308 -11.65 16.42 -14.59
CA LEU A 308 -12.85 15.75 -15.10
C LEU A 308 -14.10 16.20 -14.32
N GLY A 309 -13.95 16.45 -13.01
CA GLY A 309 -15.01 16.98 -12.17
C GLY A 309 -15.50 18.35 -12.56
N THR A 310 -14.61 19.31 -12.88
CA THR A 310 -15.04 20.62 -13.39
C THR A 310 -15.71 20.50 -14.74
N VAL A 311 -15.17 19.68 -15.65
CA VAL A 311 -15.73 19.52 -17.01
C VAL A 311 -17.17 19.01 -16.92
N ILE A 312 -17.40 17.94 -16.15
CA ILE A 312 -18.76 17.43 -15.91
C ILE A 312 -19.64 18.51 -15.27
N GLY A 313 -19.11 19.25 -14.30
CA GLY A 313 -19.83 20.32 -13.63
C GLY A 313 -20.28 21.43 -14.55
N LEU A 314 -19.38 21.90 -15.41
CA LEU A 314 -19.64 22.96 -16.36
C LEU A 314 -20.64 22.50 -17.43
N THR A 315 -20.51 21.27 -17.95
CA THR A 315 -21.46 20.71 -18.91
C THR A 315 -22.88 20.64 -18.33
N VAL A 316 -23.03 20.20 -17.08
CA VAL A 316 -24.34 20.17 -16.40
C VAL A 316 -24.88 21.58 -16.18
N ALA A 317 -24.05 22.52 -15.74
CA ALA A 317 -24.46 23.90 -15.50
C ALA A 317 -24.94 24.59 -16.79
N ILE A 318 -24.24 24.37 -17.92
CA ILE A 318 -24.63 24.92 -19.23
C ILE A 318 -25.92 24.25 -19.73
N GLY A 319 -26.04 22.92 -19.60
CA GLY A 319 -27.24 22.17 -20.02
C GLY A 319 -28.50 22.51 -19.21
N GLY A 320 -28.34 23.07 -18.00
CA GLY A 320 -29.44 23.53 -17.15
C GLY A 320 -29.90 24.97 -17.43
N LEU A 321 -29.25 25.70 -18.34
CA LEU A 321 -29.70 27.04 -18.72
C LEU A 321 -30.96 26.95 -19.61
N PRO A 322 -32.00 27.77 -19.37
CA PRO A 322 -33.18 27.77 -20.22
C PRO A 322 -32.80 28.13 -21.66
N THR A 323 -33.21 27.33 -22.63
CA THR A 323 -32.99 27.61 -24.06
C THR A 323 -33.91 28.69 -24.60
N ASP A 324 -35.00 29.00 -23.87
CA ASP A 324 -36.02 29.96 -24.29
C ASP A 324 -35.90 31.26 -23.49
N PHE A 325 -35.11 32.20 -24.02
CA PHE A 325 -35.13 33.60 -23.58
C PHE A 325 -36.35 34.33 -24.15
N SER A 326 -37.56 33.82 -23.90
CA SER A 326 -38.79 34.44 -24.40
C SER A 326 -39.06 35.74 -23.61
N PRO A 327 -39.13 36.92 -24.27
CA PRO A 327 -39.27 38.20 -23.60
C PRO A 327 -40.70 38.34 -23.05
N GLY A 328 -40.92 37.89 -21.82
CA GLY A 328 -42.21 38.00 -21.14
C GLY A 328 -42.45 37.03 -19.99
N ALA A 329 -41.64 35.99 -19.84
CA ALA A 329 -41.76 35.08 -18.70
C ALA A 329 -41.05 35.66 -17.47
N SER A 330 -41.83 36.20 -16.54
CA SER A 330 -41.43 36.60 -15.19
C SER A 330 -41.13 35.40 -14.26
N SER A 331 -40.53 34.35 -14.79
CA SER A 331 -39.98 33.26 -13.98
C SER A 331 -38.57 33.66 -13.58
N SER A 332 -38.37 33.91 -12.28
CA SER A 332 -37.06 34.06 -11.66
C SER A 332 -36.12 32.96 -12.18
N LEU A 333 -35.17 33.35 -13.03
CA LEU A 333 -34.11 32.48 -13.51
C LEU A 333 -33.43 31.85 -12.29
N ASP A 334 -33.60 30.55 -12.09
CA ASP A 334 -33.02 29.82 -10.94
C ASP A 334 -31.53 29.54 -11.17
N VAL A 335 -30.78 30.61 -11.43
CA VAL A 335 -29.33 30.63 -11.60
C VAL A 335 -28.64 30.15 -10.32
N SER A 336 -29.28 30.33 -9.16
CA SER A 336 -28.85 29.82 -7.86
C SER A 336 -28.62 28.32 -7.85
N SER A 337 -29.55 27.53 -8.42
CA SER A 337 -29.43 26.08 -8.49
C SER A 337 -28.22 25.65 -9.34
N SER A 338 -28.03 26.29 -10.50
CA SER A 338 -26.90 26.04 -11.40
C SER A 338 -25.54 26.44 -10.80
N LEU A 339 -25.48 27.55 -10.05
CA LEU A 339 -24.26 28.01 -9.37
C LEU A 339 -23.88 27.09 -8.19
N SER A 340 -24.87 26.58 -7.45
CA SER A 340 -24.62 25.61 -6.37
C SER A 340 -24.05 24.29 -6.90
N GLY A 341 -24.55 23.80 -8.04
CA GLY A 341 -24.02 22.60 -8.71
C GLY A 341 -22.57 22.79 -9.18
N LEU A 342 -22.20 24.01 -9.57
CA LEU A 342 -20.86 24.35 -10.03
C LEU A 342 -19.85 24.47 -8.87
N ALA A 343 -20.27 24.93 -7.69
CA ALA A 343 -19.43 24.98 -6.48
C ALA A 343 -18.95 23.59 -6.04
N VAL A 344 -19.86 22.60 -5.97
CA VAL A 344 -19.53 21.19 -5.64
C VAL A 344 -18.52 20.58 -6.63
N LYS A 345 -18.45 21.11 -7.85
CA LYS A 345 -17.56 20.58 -8.89
C LYS A 345 -16.18 21.20 -8.79
N PHE A 346 -16.06 22.47 -8.39
CA PHE A 346 -14.77 23.03 -8.00
C PHE A 346 -14.17 22.36 -6.77
N GLU A 347 -15.00 21.90 -5.83
CA GLU A 347 -14.55 21.11 -4.68
C GLU A 347 -13.82 19.82 -5.11
N THR A 348 -14.31 19.10 -6.12
CA THR A 348 -13.63 17.90 -6.66
C THR A 348 -12.23 18.22 -7.21
N THR A 349 -12.05 19.40 -7.80
CA THR A 349 -10.77 19.83 -8.36
C THR A 349 -9.79 20.22 -7.28
N LEU A 350 -10.26 20.99 -6.29
CA LEU A 350 -9.49 21.29 -5.10
C LEU A 350 -9.01 19.99 -4.44
N LEU A 351 -9.91 19.02 -4.27
CA LEU A 351 -9.59 17.70 -3.73
C LEU A 351 -8.51 16.97 -4.54
N GLY A 352 -8.67 16.89 -5.87
CA GLY A 352 -7.70 16.23 -6.75
C GLY A 352 -6.32 16.89 -6.75
N LEU A 353 -6.27 18.23 -6.74
CA LEU A 353 -5.02 19.00 -6.69
C LEU A 353 -4.33 18.89 -5.34
N THR A 354 -5.06 19.09 -4.24
CA THR A 354 -4.50 19.01 -2.89
C THR A 354 -4.04 17.60 -2.56
N GLY A 355 -4.85 16.57 -2.89
CA GLY A 355 -4.46 15.17 -2.72
C GLY A 355 -3.23 14.80 -3.56
N GLY A 356 -3.19 15.24 -4.82
CA GLY A 356 -2.04 15.05 -5.71
C GLY A 356 -0.76 15.72 -5.20
N LEU A 357 -0.86 16.95 -4.70
CA LEU A 357 0.27 17.69 -4.13
C LEU A 357 0.82 17.00 -2.88
N LEU A 358 -0.07 16.61 -1.95
CA LEU A 358 0.32 15.93 -0.72
C LEU A 358 0.99 14.59 -1.01
N ALA A 359 0.39 13.77 -1.87
CA ALA A 359 0.98 12.50 -2.29
C ALA A 359 2.34 12.70 -3.00
N SER A 360 2.48 13.76 -3.80
CA SER A 360 3.74 14.07 -4.50
C SER A 360 4.85 14.40 -3.51
N LEU A 361 4.53 15.20 -2.50
CA LEU A 361 5.47 15.53 -1.43
C LEU A 361 5.89 14.29 -0.65
N MET A 362 4.94 13.43 -0.26
CA MET A 362 5.24 12.18 0.45
C MET A 362 6.16 11.27 -0.37
N LEU A 363 5.87 11.11 -1.67
CA LEU A 363 6.72 10.31 -2.57
C LEU A 363 8.13 10.91 -2.70
N ALA A 364 8.24 12.23 -2.84
CA ALA A 364 9.53 12.92 -2.94
C ALA A 364 10.40 12.72 -1.69
N LEU A 365 9.80 12.70 -0.50
CA LEU A 365 10.51 12.42 0.75
C LEU A 365 11.08 11.00 0.80
N VAL A 366 10.32 10.01 0.32
CA VAL A 366 10.78 8.62 0.23
C VAL A 366 11.90 8.51 -0.80
N GLU A 367 11.70 9.04 -2.02
CA GLU A 367 12.70 8.99 -3.10
C GLU A 367 13.99 9.70 -2.70
N ARG A 368 13.92 10.82 -1.98
CA ARG A 368 15.10 11.49 -1.43
C ARG A 368 15.91 10.56 -0.52
N GLY A 369 15.26 9.88 0.41
CA GLY A 369 15.92 8.93 1.30
C GLY A 369 16.58 7.77 0.53
N GLU A 370 15.92 7.29 -0.52
CA GLU A 370 16.47 6.25 -1.40
C GLU A 370 17.67 6.73 -2.22
N GLN A 371 17.72 8.01 -2.61
CA GLN A 371 18.82 8.62 -3.36
C GLN A 371 20.06 8.91 -2.48
N GLU A 372 19.85 9.22 -1.21
CA GLU A 372 20.93 9.47 -0.24
C GLU A 372 21.60 8.15 0.21
N LEU A 373 20.85 7.04 0.21
CA LEU A 373 21.29 5.72 0.69
C LEU A 373 22.64 5.23 0.14
N PRO A 374 22.94 5.27 -1.18
CA PRO A 374 24.24 4.83 -1.70
C PRO A 374 25.41 5.67 -1.16
N GLY A 375 25.20 6.97 -0.99
CA GLY A 375 26.21 7.88 -0.44
C GLY A 375 26.52 7.55 1.02
N THR A 376 25.49 7.30 1.82
CA THR A 376 25.62 6.86 3.22
C THR A 376 26.39 5.54 3.32
N CYS A 377 26.05 4.54 2.50
CA CYS A 377 26.71 3.24 2.50
C CYS A 377 28.21 3.36 2.16
N ARG A 378 28.56 4.12 1.11
CA ARG A 378 29.96 4.35 0.72
C ARG A 378 30.75 5.05 1.82
N HIS A 379 30.16 6.08 2.43
CA HIS A 379 30.81 6.79 3.52
C HIS A 379 31.04 5.87 4.73
N LEU A 380 30.03 5.06 5.10
CA LEU A 380 30.12 4.11 6.19
C LEU A 380 31.23 3.07 5.97
N VAL A 381 31.31 2.51 4.76
CA VAL A 381 32.39 1.57 4.40
C VAL A 381 33.75 2.25 4.42
N ALA A 382 33.88 3.46 3.86
CA ALA A 382 35.14 4.20 3.88
C ALA A 382 35.62 4.51 5.30
N VAL A 383 34.71 4.85 6.21
CA VAL A 383 35.03 5.03 7.63
C VAL A 383 35.39 3.70 8.28
N ALA A 384 34.65 2.62 8.00
CA ALA A 384 34.92 1.27 8.49
C ALA A 384 36.34 0.79 8.15
N THR A 385 36.86 1.16 6.97
CA THR A 385 38.15 0.70 6.46
C THR A 385 39.33 1.67 6.64
N ARG A 386 39.09 2.97 6.90
CA ARG A 386 40.15 4.00 7.00
C ARG A 386 41.02 3.95 8.25
N ASP A 387 40.54 3.39 9.36
CA ASP A 387 41.32 3.31 10.61
C ASP A 387 42.32 2.13 10.61
N GLY A 388 42.81 1.74 9.43
CA GLY A 388 43.61 0.53 9.17
C GLY A 388 45.09 0.78 8.98
#